data_AF-A0A7Y4FV71-F1
#
_entry.id   AF-A0A7Y4FV71-F1
#
_cell.length_a   1.000
_cell.length_b   1.000
_cell.length_c   1.000
_cell.angle_alpha   90.00
_cell.angle_beta   90.00
_cell.angle_gamma   90.00
#
_symmetry.space_group_name_H-M   'P 1'
#
loop_
_entity.id
_entity.type
_entity.pdbx_description
1 polymer ?
#
loop_
_entity_poly.entity_id
_entity_poly.type
_entity_poly.pdbx_seq_one_letter_code
_entity_poly.pdbx_strand_id
1 'polypeptide(L)'
;MDNYNWDVVYACSGTYINAQLAANRDDYIQSFDYEDSSIKISGTFGAWEIVPGGSEGLLQFNCPIDTGLVVLKENNKTVTLDGTVPLVQMQLKVIKASDKSASHNLVFNYKTVGKQKGDTTPGAVTVIDPDITGKLKQEEYGGLAAELLVNGLGQCFIQNTDKLSFIFAQVLPTPTGKNSDWLAPKAFSYAYQQPDSDALGGLAILGLLDSTDMSSLPRNFDIALLDKEDFGFLLSAHQFMKNVILPDLPNSLGGNCSVNDFKFDGDTSLTLANNFNLDSVKVGAIHYTPKVQDLTFAIEDTSMRCYIDTKTDITGLTHAYVTNSVTSNNPSSFDIKTRLLSFEKDPNMETASHKHIPWWEEAVGALTLGLMNAIIEGIGEAIENAVEDLNESKTATNFGQVAPGLVSWSGQKNITVNAGGLEDNVFMQGVVNNKE
;
A
#
# COMPACT_ATOMS: atom_id res chain seq x y z
N MET A 1 8.75 -3.93 5.01
CA MET A 1 7.38 -4.36 4.65
C MET A 1 7.29 -4.74 3.18
N ASP A 2 6.60 -5.84 2.84
CA ASP A 2 6.51 -6.34 1.46
C ASP A 2 5.27 -5.79 0.71
N ASN A 3 5.50 -5.26 -0.50
CA ASN A 3 4.45 -4.75 -1.37
C ASN A 3 3.90 -5.79 -2.36
N TYR A 4 4.52 -6.97 -2.46
CA TYR A 4 4.16 -8.05 -3.39
C TYR A 4 4.01 -7.58 -4.84
N ASN A 5 4.88 -6.67 -5.28
CA ASN A 5 4.87 -6.00 -6.59
C ASN A 5 3.64 -5.10 -6.86
N TRP A 6 2.87 -4.74 -5.84
CA TRP A 6 1.88 -3.67 -5.94
C TRP A 6 2.53 -2.31 -5.71
N ASP A 7 2.09 -1.30 -6.44
CA ASP A 7 2.65 0.04 -6.29
C ASP A 7 2.17 0.74 -5.02
N VAL A 8 0.90 0.48 -4.66
CA VAL A 8 0.27 1.10 -3.49
C VAL A 8 -0.71 0.14 -2.83
N VAL A 9 -0.73 0.16 -1.50
CA VAL A 9 -1.67 -0.63 -0.69
C VAL A 9 -2.36 0.29 0.31
N TYR A 10 -3.67 0.15 0.42
CA TYR A 10 -4.49 0.77 1.46
C TYR A 10 -5.19 -0.35 2.22
N ALA A 11 -4.89 -0.53 3.50
CA ALA A 11 -5.40 -1.60 4.32
C ALA A 11 -6.28 -1.07 5.46
N CYS A 12 -7.26 -1.86 5.88
CA CYS A 12 -8.10 -1.60 7.04
C CYS A 12 -8.37 -2.87 7.84
N SER A 13 -8.38 -2.73 9.17
CA SER A 13 -8.60 -3.85 10.10
C SER A 13 -10.00 -4.44 9.94
N GLY A 14 -10.09 -5.77 10.05
CA GLY A 14 -11.37 -6.46 10.12
C GLY A 14 -12.19 -6.02 11.33
N THR A 15 -11.53 -5.66 12.44
CA THR A 15 -12.19 -5.13 13.64
C THR A 15 -12.96 -3.86 13.34
N TYR A 16 -12.32 -2.89 12.67
CA TYR A 16 -12.98 -1.66 12.26
C TYR A 16 -14.12 -1.94 11.28
N ILE A 17 -13.90 -2.79 10.27
CA ILE A 17 -14.94 -3.14 9.29
C ILE A 17 -16.14 -3.80 9.96
N ASN A 18 -15.93 -4.70 10.92
CA ASN A 18 -17.01 -5.33 11.70
C ASN A 18 -17.80 -4.31 12.51
N ALA A 19 -17.14 -3.31 13.11
CA ALA A 19 -17.84 -2.22 13.77
C ALA A 19 -18.74 -1.44 12.80
N GLN A 20 -18.29 -1.23 11.55
CA GLN A 20 -19.12 -0.57 10.52
C GLN A 20 -20.26 -1.46 10.03
N LEU A 21 -20.05 -2.76 9.86
CA LEU A 21 -21.11 -3.70 9.52
C LEU A 21 -22.19 -3.72 10.61
N ALA A 22 -21.80 -3.69 11.88
CA ALA A 22 -22.75 -3.63 12.99
C ALA A 22 -23.52 -2.29 13.03
N ALA A 23 -22.83 -1.17 12.80
CA ALA A 23 -23.43 0.17 12.84
C ALA A 23 -24.38 0.44 11.67
N ASN A 24 -24.14 -0.17 10.51
CA ASN A 24 -24.89 0.07 9.27
C ASN A 24 -25.71 -1.16 8.85
N ARG A 25 -26.30 -1.85 9.83
CA ARG A 25 -27.12 -3.06 9.58
C ARG A 25 -28.33 -2.84 8.68
N ASP A 26 -28.77 -1.59 8.54
CA ASP A 26 -29.89 -1.20 7.69
C ASP A 26 -29.49 -1.14 6.20
N ASP A 27 -28.18 -1.19 5.89
CA ASP A 27 -27.65 -1.07 4.53
C ASP A 27 -27.42 -2.43 3.84
N TYR A 28 -27.76 -3.54 4.49
CA TYR A 28 -27.70 -4.89 3.92
C TYR A 28 -28.94 -5.73 4.24
N ILE A 29 -28.93 -7.01 3.85
CA ILE A 29 -30.10 -7.88 3.93
C ILE A 29 -30.51 -8.07 5.39
N GLN A 30 -31.56 -7.37 5.81
CA GLN A 30 -32.15 -7.51 7.15
C GLN A 30 -33.15 -8.64 7.23
N SER A 31 -34.00 -8.76 6.21
CA SER A 31 -35.04 -9.77 6.13
C SER A 31 -34.90 -10.55 4.85
N PHE A 32 -35.10 -11.86 4.97
CA PHE A 32 -35.02 -12.80 3.87
C PHE A 32 -36.28 -13.66 3.85
N ASP A 33 -36.70 -14.00 2.65
CA ASP A 33 -37.72 -14.99 2.35
C ASP A 33 -37.29 -15.71 1.07
N TYR A 34 -37.45 -17.03 1.06
CA TYR A 34 -37.15 -17.89 -0.08
C TYR A 34 -38.08 -19.10 -0.05
N GLU A 35 -38.52 -19.53 -1.22
CA GLU A 35 -39.40 -20.68 -1.35
C GLU A 35 -39.09 -21.46 -2.63
N ASP A 36 -38.92 -22.78 -2.50
CA ASP A 36 -38.77 -23.71 -3.63
C ASP A 36 -39.70 -24.92 -3.48
N SER A 37 -39.45 -26.02 -4.20
CA SER A 37 -40.28 -27.23 -4.10
C SER A 37 -40.16 -27.97 -2.76
N SER A 38 -39.02 -27.81 -2.07
CA SER A 38 -38.65 -28.59 -0.88
C SER A 38 -38.85 -27.80 0.41
N ILE A 39 -38.57 -26.50 0.39
CA ILE A 39 -38.58 -25.65 1.60
C ILE A 39 -39.21 -24.29 1.37
N LYS A 40 -39.62 -23.68 2.49
CA LYS A 40 -39.84 -22.24 2.62
C LYS A 40 -39.00 -21.73 3.79
N ILE A 41 -38.15 -20.74 3.56
CA ILE A 41 -37.29 -20.13 4.59
C ILE A 41 -37.69 -18.66 4.72
N SER A 42 -37.84 -18.17 5.94
CA SER A 42 -38.05 -16.75 6.18
C SER A 42 -37.43 -16.34 7.50
N GLY A 43 -36.95 -15.10 7.61
CA GLY A 43 -36.40 -14.60 8.86
C GLY A 43 -35.79 -13.22 8.74
N THR A 44 -35.05 -12.88 9.79
CA THR A 44 -34.27 -11.66 9.92
C THR A 44 -32.85 -11.99 10.34
N PHE A 45 -31.88 -11.37 9.69
CA PHE A 45 -30.50 -11.43 10.10
C PHE A 45 -30.21 -10.39 11.19
N GLY A 46 -29.35 -10.76 12.13
CA GLY A 46 -28.63 -9.83 12.99
C GLY A 46 -27.46 -9.18 12.25
N ALA A 47 -26.59 -8.51 13.01
CA ALA A 47 -25.40 -7.88 12.45
C ALA A 47 -24.41 -8.93 11.92
N TRP A 48 -23.96 -8.76 10.68
CA TRP A 48 -22.94 -9.64 10.11
C TRP A 48 -21.55 -9.23 10.58
N GLU A 49 -20.66 -10.20 10.71
CA GLU A 49 -19.26 -9.97 11.07
C GLU A 49 -18.35 -10.81 10.18
N ILE A 50 -17.25 -10.22 9.73
CA ILE A 50 -16.13 -10.93 9.12
C ILE A 50 -15.48 -11.78 10.22
N VAL A 51 -15.17 -13.03 9.89
CA VAL A 51 -14.47 -13.96 10.77
C VAL A 51 -13.24 -14.56 10.09
N PRO A 52 -12.28 -15.09 10.87
CA PRO A 52 -11.13 -15.82 10.33
C PRO A 52 -11.54 -16.97 9.38
N GLY A 53 -10.67 -17.26 8.40
CA GLY A 53 -10.78 -18.33 7.42
C GLY A 53 -10.94 -17.85 5.97
N GLY A 54 -10.98 -16.54 5.73
CA GLY A 54 -10.89 -15.94 4.40
C GLY A 54 -9.45 -15.86 3.88
N SER A 55 -9.29 -15.70 2.57
CA SER A 55 -8.00 -15.44 1.92
C SER A 55 -8.21 -14.82 0.53
N GLU A 56 -7.31 -13.96 0.10
CA GLU A 56 -7.33 -13.32 -1.22
C GLU A 56 -8.66 -12.60 -1.49
N GLY A 57 -9.48 -13.08 -2.43
CA GLY A 57 -10.78 -12.50 -2.75
C GLY A 57 -11.94 -13.03 -1.89
N LEU A 58 -11.71 -14.00 -1.00
CA LEU A 58 -12.74 -14.69 -0.25
C LEU A 58 -12.76 -14.23 1.21
N LEU A 59 -13.92 -13.80 1.67
CA LEU A 59 -14.16 -13.45 3.07
C LEU A 59 -15.15 -14.44 3.68
N GLN A 60 -14.97 -14.77 4.95
CA GLN A 60 -15.94 -15.53 5.72
C GLN A 60 -16.71 -14.60 6.65
N PHE A 61 -18.00 -14.84 6.78
CA PHE A 61 -18.91 -14.07 7.59
C PHE A 61 -19.72 -14.98 8.49
N ASN A 62 -19.88 -14.60 9.75
CA ASN A 62 -21.03 -15.04 10.51
C ASN A 62 -22.22 -14.16 10.11
N CYS A 63 -23.34 -14.80 9.78
CA CYS A 63 -24.60 -14.13 9.44
C CYS A 63 -25.69 -14.54 10.43
N PRO A 64 -25.68 -14.07 11.69
CA PRO A 64 -26.64 -14.50 12.72
C PRO A 64 -28.08 -14.33 12.26
N ILE A 65 -28.95 -15.30 12.55
CA ILE A 65 -30.39 -15.20 12.31
C ILE A 65 -31.04 -14.86 13.65
N ASP A 66 -31.53 -13.63 13.81
CA ASP A 66 -32.16 -13.17 15.06
C ASP A 66 -33.49 -13.87 15.28
N THR A 67 -34.33 -13.90 14.24
CA THR A 67 -35.58 -14.66 14.20
C THR A 67 -35.77 -15.30 12.84
N GLY A 68 -36.25 -16.54 12.78
CA GLY A 68 -36.51 -17.20 11.50
C GLY A 68 -37.10 -18.60 11.63
N LEU A 69 -37.57 -19.11 10.51
CA LEU A 69 -38.10 -20.46 10.40
C LEU A 69 -37.81 -21.06 9.02
N VAL A 70 -37.74 -22.39 8.99
CA VAL A 70 -37.80 -23.18 7.76
C VAL A 70 -38.97 -24.16 7.83
N VAL A 71 -39.82 -24.13 6.81
CA VAL A 71 -40.91 -25.09 6.59
C VAL A 71 -40.44 -26.13 5.59
N LEU A 72 -40.39 -27.38 6.03
CA LEU A 72 -40.12 -28.56 5.22
C LEU A 72 -41.43 -28.98 4.54
N LYS A 73 -41.53 -28.78 3.22
CA LYS A 73 -42.80 -28.96 2.49
C LYS A 73 -43.25 -30.41 2.37
N GLU A 74 -42.29 -31.35 2.33
CA GLU A 74 -42.58 -32.78 2.19
C GLU A 74 -43.45 -33.32 3.34
N ASN A 75 -43.24 -32.83 4.56
CA ASN A 75 -43.92 -33.29 5.77
C ASN A 75 -44.64 -32.17 6.55
N ASN A 76 -44.65 -30.95 5.99
CA ASN A 76 -45.22 -29.74 6.57
C ASN A 76 -44.71 -29.45 8.00
N LYS A 77 -43.44 -29.79 8.28
CA LYS A 77 -42.79 -29.53 9.57
C LYS A 77 -42.11 -28.17 9.54
N THR A 78 -42.13 -27.48 10.68
CA THR A 78 -41.46 -26.20 10.86
C THR A 78 -40.33 -26.36 11.85
N VAL A 79 -39.16 -25.84 11.51
CA VAL A 79 -37.97 -25.79 12.38
C VAL A 79 -37.61 -24.33 12.60
N THR A 80 -37.37 -23.93 13.85
CA THR A 80 -36.94 -22.57 14.19
C THR A 80 -35.48 -22.36 13.80
N LEU A 81 -35.16 -21.14 13.36
CA LEU A 81 -33.79 -20.70 13.07
C LEU A 81 -33.30 -19.66 14.09
N ASP A 82 -34.08 -19.39 15.14
CA ASP A 82 -33.82 -18.32 16.10
C ASP A 82 -32.45 -18.49 16.78
N GLY A 83 -31.59 -17.49 16.58
CA GLY A 83 -30.23 -17.45 17.10
C GLY A 83 -29.29 -18.50 16.52
N THR A 84 -29.60 -19.08 15.36
CA THR A 84 -28.63 -19.87 14.56
C THR A 84 -27.63 -18.92 13.91
N VAL A 85 -26.41 -19.40 13.65
CA VAL A 85 -25.36 -18.58 13.03
C VAL A 85 -24.77 -19.33 11.83
N PRO A 86 -25.32 -19.08 10.62
CA PRO A 86 -24.68 -19.51 9.39
C PRO A 86 -23.28 -18.91 9.23
N LEU A 87 -22.31 -19.76 8.89
CA LEU A 87 -20.98 -19.37 8.41
C LEU A 87 -21.00 -19.36 6.89
N VAL A 88 -20.82 -18.18 6.29
CA VAL A 88 -20.96 -17.96 4.85
C VAL A 88 -19.68 -17.38 4.27
N GLN A 89 -19.23 -17.91 3.14
CA GLN A 89 -18.11 -17.38 2.38
C GLN A 89 -18.60 -16.62 1.16
N MET A 90 -18.07 -15.41 0.98
CA MET A 90 -18.51 -14.48 -0.05
C MET A 90 -17.32 -13.75 -0.68
N GLN A 91 -17.55 -13.20 -1.87
CA GLN A 91 -16.62 -12.32 -2.56
C GLN A 91 -17.13 -10.88 -2.57
N LEU A 92 -16.21 -9.94 -2.73
CA LEU A 92 -16.51 -8.55 -3.06
C LEU A 92 -16.29 -8.28 -4.55
N LYS A 93 -16.82 -7.16 -5.03
CA LYS A 93 -16.54 -6.61 -6.36
C LYS A 93 -16.36 -5.11 -6.28
N VAL A 94 -15.54 -4.60 -7.19
CA VAL A 94 -15.45 -3.17 -7.46
C VAL A 94 -16.53 -2.80 -8.47
N ILE A 95 -17.42 -1.88 -8.08
CA ILE A 95 -18.29 -1.17 -9.01
C ILE A 95 -17.56 0.08 -9.44
N LYS A 96 -17.11 0.10 -10.70
CA LYS A 96 -16.51 1.29 -11.30
C LYS A 96 -17.60 2.30 -11.62
N ALA A 97 -17.47 3.52 -11.13
CA ALA A 97 -18.27 4.64 -11.61
C ALA A 97 -18.18 4.78 -13.14
N SER A 98 -19.32 5.13 -13.74
CA SER A 98 -19.43 5.43 -15.18
C SER A 98 -18.84 6.79 -15.56
N ASP A 99 -18.78 7.72 -14.61
CA ASP A 99 -18.11 9.02 -14.75
C ASP A 99 -16.67 8.92 -14.20
N LYS A 100 -15.71 9.50 -14.93
CA LYS A 100 -14.30 9.56 -14.54
C LYS A 100 -14.06 10.39 -13.27
N SER A 101 -15.03 11.21 -12.86
CA SER A 101 -14.96 12.04 -11.65
C SER A 101 -15.60 11.40 -10.41
N ALA A 102 -16.28 10.26 -10.56
CA ALA A 102 -16.98 9.59 -9.48
C ALA A 102 -16.16 8.43 -8.88
N SER A 103 -16.36 8.19 -7.58
CA SER A 103 -15.67 7.15 -6.82
C SER A 103 -16.03 5.74 -7.28
N HIS A 104 -15.08 4.83 -7.19
CA HIS A 104 -15.31 3.41 -7.33
C HIS A 104 -15.66 2.79 -5.97
N ASN A 105 -16.65 1.90 -5.93
CA ASN A 105 -17.13 1.34 -4.67
C ASN A 105 -16.81 -0.15 -4.57
N LEU A 106 -16.20 -0.56 -3.46
CA LEU A 106 -16.03 -1.97 -3.10
C LEU A 106 -17.28 -2.43 -2.33
N VAL A 107 -17.99 -3.40 -2.90
CA VAL A 107 -19.27 -3.89 -2.38
C VAL A 107 -19.32 -5.42 -2.43
N PHE A 108 -20.32 -6.02 -1.80
CA PHE A 108 -20.60 -7.44 -1.94
C PHE A 108 -20.86 -7.88 -3.39
N ASN A 109 -20.45 -9.11 -3.72
CA ASN A 109 -20.69 -9.73 -5.01
C ASN A 109 -21.49 -11.02 -4.85
N TYR A 110 -22.80 -10.96 -5.08
CA TYR A 110 -23.67 -12.14 -5.10
C TYR A 110 -24.27 -12.31 -6.48
N LYS A 111 -24.03 -13.46 -7.09
CA LYS A 111 -24.52 -13.80 -8.43
C LYS A 111 -24.94 -15.25 -8.54
N THR A 112 -24.29 -16.14 -7.81
CA THR A 112 -24.52 -17.58 -7.90
C THR A 112 -24.34 -18.25 -6.54
N VAL A 113 -25.03 -19.37 -6.35
CA VAL A 113 -24.79 -20.23 -5.19
C VAL A 113 -23.46 -20.93 -5.41
N GLY A 114 -22.57 -20.86 -4.42
CA GLY A 114 -21.30 -21.56 -4.44
C GLY A 114 -21.47 -23.03 -4.07
N LYS A 115 -20.56 -23.87 -4.56
CA LYS A 115 -20.71 -25.33 -4.45
C LYS A 115 -20.00 -25.93 -3.23
N GLN A 116 -18.94 -25.27 -2.77
CA GLN A 116 -18.06 -25.77 -1.71
C GLN A 116 -17.22 -24.64 -1.13
N LYS A 117 -16.68 -24.84 0.08
CA LYS A 117 -15.70 -23.92 0.68
C LYS A 117 -14.54 -23.69 -0.31
N GLY A 118 -14.20 -22.42 -0.52
CA GLY A 118 -13.16 -22.01 -1.47
C GLY A 118 -13.65 -21.87 -2.91
N ASP A 119 -14.97 -21.85 -3.18
CA ASP A 119 -15.48 -21.61 -4.53
C ASP A 119 -15.09 -20.20 -5.01
N THR A 120 -14.23 -20.14 -6.02
CA THR A 120 -13.71 -18.90 -6.59
C THR A 120 -14.55 -18.36 -7.75
N THR A 121 -15.67 -19.01 -8.09
CA THR A 121 -16.58 -18.55 -9.14
C THR A 121 -17.03 -17.11 -8.85
N PRO A 122 -16.90 -16.16 -9.80
CA PRO A 122 -17.22 -14.76 -9.56
C PRO A 122 -18.65 -14.53 -9.04
N GLY A 123 -18.76 -14.09 -7.79
CA GLY A 123 -20.02 -13.82 -7.10
C GLY A 123 -20.67 -15.04 -6.45
N ALA A 124 -19.88 -16.10 -6.20
CA ALA A 124 -20.32 -17.24 -5.42
C ALA A 124 -20.60 -16.84 -3.96
N VAL A 125 -21.75 -17.30 -3.46
CA VAL A 125 -22.10 -17.28 -2.04
C VAL A 125 -22.18 -18.71 -1.55
N THR A 126 -21.26 -19.10 -0.67
CA THR A 126 -21.14 -20.48 -0.18
C THR A 126 -21.47 -20.53 1.29
N VAL A 127 -22.54 -21.23 1.67
CA VAL A 127 -22.80 -21.56 3.08
C VAL A 127 -21.88 -22.71 3.47
N ILE A 128 -20.88 -22.44 4.32
CA ILE A 128 -19.91 -23.43 4.79
C ILE A 128 -20.54 -24.30 5.88
N ASP A 129 -21.21 -23.65 6.84
CA ASP A 129 -21.94 -24.30 7.91
C ASP A 129 -23.28 -23.58 8.08
N PRO A 130 -24.44 -24.26 7.99
CA PRO A 130 -25.73 -23.63 8.19
C PRO A 130 -25.99 -23.19 9.64
N ASP A 131 -25.26 -23.72 10.63
CA ASP A 131 -25.34 -23.26 12.03
C ASP A 131 -24.11 -23.69 12.88
N ILE A 132 -23.14 -22.79 13.04
CA ILE A 132 -21.95 -23.04 13.86
C ILE A 132 -22.26 -23.15 15.36
N THR A 133 -23.44 -22.70 15.80
CA THR A 133 -23.85 -22.81 17.22
C THR A 133 -24.31 -24.21 17.59
N GLY A 134 -24.67 -25.02 16.59
CA GLY A 134 -25.21 -26.37 16.77
C GLY A 134 -26.63 -26.42 17.36
N LYS A 135 -27.32 -25.28 17.48
CA LYS A 135 -28.72 -25.22 17.92
C LYS A 135 -29.64 -25.97 16.97
N LEU A 136 -29.42 -25.82 15.67
CA LEU A 136 -30.24 -26.46 14.66
C LEU A 136 -30.22 -27.98 14.80
N LYS A 137 -29.09 -28.58 15.20
CA LYS A 137 -28.96 -30.03 15.44
C LYS A 137 -29.76 -30.52 16.65
N GLN A 138 -30.23 -29.63 17.52
CA GLN A 138 -31.02 -29.96 18.70
C GLN A 138 -32.52 -30.01 18.40
N GLU A 139 -32.95 -29.42 17.28
CA GLU A 139 -34.36 -29.39 16.86
C GLU A 139 -34.81 -30.72 16.24
N GLU A 140 -36.09 -31.05 16.42
CA GLU A 140 -36.73 -32.14 15.69
C GLU A 140 -36.71 -31.80 14.19
N TYR A 141 -36.13 -32.66 13.34
CA TYR A 141 -35.84 -32.42 11.91
C TYR A 141 -34.69 -31.44 11.60
N GLY A 142 -33.94 -31.03 12.61
CA GLY A 142 -32.80 -30.10 12.47
C GLY A 142 -31.73 -30.50 11.45
N GLY A 143 -31.38 -31.79 11.37
CA GLY A 143 -30.39 -32.29 10.41
C GLY A 143 -30.83 -32.11 8.96
N LEU A 144 -32.09 -32.45 8.65
CA LEU A 144 -32.65 -32.26 7.31
C LEU A 144 -32.81 -30.78 6.98
N ALA A 145 -33.24 -29.96 7.95
CA ALA A 145 -33.28 -28.51 7.81
C ALA A 145 -31.90 -27.94 7.48
N ALA A 146 -30.83 -28.38 8.18
CA ALA A 146 -29.46 -27.95 7.93
C ALA A 146 -29.01 -28.25 6.49
N GLU A 147 -29.25 -29.46 6.00
CA GLU A 147 -28.88 -29.85 4.63
C GLU A 147 -29.58 -29.00 3.57
N LEU A 148 -30.86 -28.69 3.76
CA LEU A 148 -31.65 -27.89 2.83
C LEU A 148 -31.33 -26.39 2.91
N LEU A 149 -30.96 -25.89 4.10
CA LEU A 149 -30.57 -24.49 4.32
C LEU A 149 -29.31 -24.10 3.54
N VAL A 150 -28.36 -25.01 3.31
CA VAL A 150 -27.12 -24.70 2.57
C VAL A 150 -27.43 -24.07 1.20
N ASN A 151 -28.34 -24.70 0.44
CA ASN A 151 -28.76 -24.17 -0.86
C ASN A 151 -29.75 -23.02 -0.71
N GLY A 152 -30.72 -23.15 0.20
CA GLY A 152 -31.78 -22.16 0.37
C GLY A 152 -31.25 -20.79 0.83
N LEU A 153 -30.35 -20.74 1.81
CA LEU A 153 -29.72 -19.50 2.25
C LEU A 153 -28.84 -18.89 1.14
N GLY A 154 -28.11 -19.70 0.39
CA GLY A 154 -27.38 -19.24 -0.80
C GLY A 154 -28.30 -18.50 -1.78
N GLN A 155 -29.49 -19.04 -2.03
CA GLN A 155 -30.51 -18.38 -2.86
C GLN A 155 -31.09 -17.13 -2.20
N CYS A 156 -31.32 -17.13 -0.87
CA CYS A 156 -31.76 -15.93 -0.14
C CYS A 156 -30.82 -14.74 -0.39
N PHE A 157 -29.51 -14.93 -0.31
CA PHE A 157 -28.54 -13.86 -0.56
C PHE A 157 -28.63 -13.30 -1.99
N ILE A 158 -28.80 -14.18 -2.98
CA ILE A 158 -28.87 -13.79 -4.40
C ILE A 158 -30.17 -13.07 -4.73
N GLN A 159 -31.30 -13.53 -4.20
CA GLN A 159 -32.61 -12.93 -4.49
C GLN A 159 -32.83 -11.58 -3.78
N ASN A 160 -32.03 -11.28 -2.76
CA ASN A 160 -32.13 -10.04 -1.99
C ASN A 160 -30.98 -9.06 -2.30
N THR A 161 -30.28 -9.22 -3.43
CA THR A 161 -29.15 -8.36 -3.82
C THR A 161 -29.49 -6.88 -3.89
N ASP A 162 -30.72 -6.54 -4.26
CA ASP A 162 -31.16 -5.14 -4.45
C ASP A 162 -31.27 -4.38 -3.12
N LYS A 163 -31.28 -5.09 -1.99
CA LYS A 163 -31.29 -4.51 -0.64
C LYS A 163 -29.87 -4.18 -0.13
N LEU A 164 -28.82 -4.49 -0.89
CA LEU A 164 -27.43 -4.28 -0.48
C LEU A 164 -26.92 -2.93 -0.99
N SER A 165 -26.66 -2.04 -0.05
CA SER A 165 -26.07 -0.73 -0.29
C SER A 165 -24.80 -0.48 0.52
N PHE A 166 -24.41 -1.41 1.40
CA PHE A 166 -23.19 -1.30 2.17
C PHE A 166 -21.94 -1.23 1.27
N ILE A 167 -21.16 -0.16 1.44
CA ILE A 167 -19.90 0.07 0.75
C ILE A 167 -18.77 -0.15 1.74
N PHE A 168 -17.88 -1.11 1.46
CA PHE A 168 -16.71 -1.39 2.30
C PHE A 168 -15.67 -0.27 2.19
N ALA A 169 -15.38 0.12 0.95
CA ALA A 169 -14.40 1.14 0.63
C ALA A 169 -14.84 1.92 -0.61
N GLN A 170 -14.49 3.19 -0.66
CA GLN A 170 -14.56 4.02 -1.84
C GLN A 170 -13.15 4.38 -2.28
N VAL A 171 -12.86 4.23 -3.57
CA VAL A 171 -11.60 4.63 -4.19
C VAL A 171 -11.90 5.85 -5.04
N LEU A 172 -11.30 6.99 -4.71
CA LEU A 172 -11.42 8.20 -5.50
C LEU A 172 -10.68 8.03 -6.84
N PRO A 173 -11.18 8.58 -7.95
CA PRO A 173 -10.49 8.48 -9.24
C PRO A 173 -9.24 9.36 -9.30
N THR A 174 -9.18 10.40 -8.46
CA THR A 174 -8.04 11.33 -8.34
C THR A 174 -7.83 11.69 -6.86
N PRO A 175 -6.59 11.65 -6.35
CA PRO A 175 -6.28 12.13 -5.00
C PRO A 175 -6.61 13.62 -4.84
N THR A 176 -6.94 14.05 -3.62
CA THR A 176 -7.36 15.43 -3.33
C THR A 176 -6.21 16.40 -3.01
N GLY A 177 -4.96 15.98 -3.25
CA GLY A 177 -3.74 16.75 -2.96
C GLY A 177 -3.26 17.63 -4.11
N LYS A 178 -2.32 18.54 -3.83
CA LYS A 178 -1.54 19.20 -4.88
C LYS A 178 -0.43 18.27 -5.35
N ASN A 179 -0.20 18.22 -6.68
CA ASN A 179 0.84 17.40 -7.30
C ASN A 179 0.75 15.90 -6.96
N SER A 180 -0.45 15.42 -6.65
CA SER A 180 -0.68 14.03 -6.24
C SER A 180 -1.25 13.15 -7.33
N ASP A 181 -1.47 13.67 -8.54
CA ASP A 181 -2.15 12.95 -9.62
C ASP A 181 -1.47 11.61 -9.96
N TRP A 182 -0.16 11.50 -9.73
CA TRP A 182 0.62 10.27 -9.94
C TRP A 182 0.23 9.13 -8.98
N LEU A 183 -0.39 9.41 -7.83
CA LEU A 183 -0.90 8.40 -6.89
C LEU A 183 -2.25 7.81 -7.29
N ALA A 184 -2.87 8.27 -8.38
CA ALA A 184 -4.11 7.71 -8.88
C ALA A 184 -3.86 6.33 -9.54
N PRO A 185 -4.46 5.23 -9.05
CA PRO A 185 -4.24 3.90 -9.60
C PRO A 185 -4.91 3.76 -10.96
N LYS A 186 -4.14 3.29 -11.94
CA LYS A 186 -4.65 2.92 -13.28
C LYS A 186 -5.41 1.60 -13.25
N ALA A 187 -5.01 0.70 -12.36
CA ALA A 187 -5.74 -0.52 -12.04
C ALA A 187 -5.63 -0.82 -10.55
N PHE A 188 -6.66 -1.45 -9.99
CA PHE A 188 -6.66 -1.87 -8.61
C PHE A 188 -7.55 -3.10 -8.41
N SER A 189 -7.27 -3.82 -7.34
CA SER A 189 -8.01 -4.97 -6.84
C SER A 189 -8.23 -4.80 -5.33
N TYR A 190 -8.87 -5.79 -4.71
CA TYR A 190 -8.86 -5.94 -3.26
C TYR A 190 -8.25 -7.28 -2.86
N ALA A 191 -7.86 -7.38 -1.59
CA ALA A 191 -7.43 -8.62 -0.95
C ALA A 191 -7.84 -8.62 0.53
N TYR A 192 -8.26 -9.77 1.03
CA TYR A 192 -8.36 -10.06 2.46
C TYR A 192 -7.17 -10.92 2.86
N GLN A 193 -6.47 -10.50 3.91
CA GLN A 193 -5.32 -11.22 4.44
C GLN A 193 -5.52 -11.44 5.93
N GLN A 194 -5.20 -12.64 6.38
CA GLN A 194 -5.22 -13.05 7.78
C GLN A 194 -3.78 -13.26 8.28
N PRO A 195 -3.47 -12.94 9.54
CA PRO A 195 -2.20 -13.35 10.14
C PRO A 195 -2.17 -14.87 10.39
N ASP A 196 -0.96 -15.43 10.48
CA ASP A 196 -0.72 -16.86 10.76
C ASP A 196 -1.26 -17.32 12.12
N SER A 197 -1.58 -16.40 13.03
CA SER A 197 -2.14 -16.68 14.36
C SER A 197 -3.63 -17.03 14.36
N ASP A 198 -4.25 -17.12 13.18
CA ASP A 198 -5.70 -17.27 13.00
C ASP A 198 -6.56 -16.13 13.60
N ALA A 199 -5.94 -15.01 13.96
CA ALA A 199 -6.65 -13.82 14.39
C ALA A 199 -7.43 -13.18 13.23
N LEU A 200 -8.38 -12.30 13.54
CA LEU A 200 -9.12 -11.53 12.54
C LEU A 200 -8.15 -10.74 11.65
N GLY A 201 -8.32 -10.87 10.34
CA GLY A 201 -7.46 -10.24 9.34
C GLY A 201 -7.86 -8.81 9.01
N GLY A 202 -7.44 -8.36 7.83
CA GLY A 202 -7.80 -7.08 7.27
C GLY A 202 -8.11 -7.14 5.78
N LEU A 203 -8.76 -6.09 5.30
CA LEU A 203 -9.10 -5.89 3.89
C LEU A 203 -8.21 -4.79 3.33
N ALA A 204 -7.69 -4.98 2.13
CA ALA A 204 -6.88 -3.98 1.45
C ALA A 204 -7.36 -3.72 0.02
N ILE A 205 -7.19 -2.48 -0.43
CA ILE A 205 -7.18 -2.08 -1.83
C ILE A 205 -5.73 -2.09 -2.31
N LEU A 206 -5.46 -2.83 -3.39
CA LEU A 206 -4.14 -2.99 -4.00
C LEU A 206 -4.13 -2.27 -5.35
N GLY A 207 -3.18 -1.37 -5.57
CA GLY A 207 -3.16 -0.50 -6.74
C GLY A 207 -1.86 -0.57 -7.55
N LEU A 208 -2.00 -0.41 -8.87
CA LEU A 208 -0.91 -0.14 -9.81
C LEU A 208 -1.06 1.30 -10.33
N LEU A 209 0.01 2.07 -10.28
CA LEU A 209 0.04 3.47 -10.71
C LEU A 209 0.49 3.60 -12.16
N ASP A 210 1.39 2.72 -12.64
CA ASP A 210 1.92 2.80 -14.00
C ASP A 210 1.30 1.85 -15.02
N SER A 211 0.83 0.68 -14.57
CA SER A 211 0.30 -0.39 -15.41
C SER A 211 -1.19 -0.65 -15.15
N THR A 212 -1.86 -1.29 -16.11
CA THR A 212 -3.21 -1.82 -15.94
C THR A 212 -3.26 -3.35 -15.86
N ASP A 213 -2.13 -4.01 -16.11
CA ASP A 213 -2.04 -5.48 -16.08
C ASP A 213 -1.76 -5.98 -14.66
N MET A 214 -2.73 -6.70 -14.11
CA MET A 214 -2.65 -7.31 -12.78
C MET A 214 -2.61 -8.84 -12.86
N SER A 215 -2.47 -9.42 -14.06
CA SER A 215 -2.70 -10.86 -14.28
C SER A 215 -1.70 -11.77 -13.57
N SER A 216 -0.47 -11.29 -13.34
CA SER A 216 0.59 -12.01 -12.63
C SER A 216 0.73 -11.64 -11.16
N LEU A 217 -0.07 -10.69 -10.66
CA LEU A 217 0.09 -10.17 -9.30
C LEU A 217 -0.70 -11.01 -8.28
N PRO A 218 -0.07 -11.40 -7.17
CA PRO A 218 -0.76 -12.10 -6.10
C PRO A 218 -1.74 -11.14 -5.40
N ARG A 219 -2.84 -11.69 -4.86
CA ARG A 219 -3.84 -10.91 -4.10
C ARG A 219 -3.60 -11.02 -2.60
N ASN A 220 -2.47 -10.50 -2.17
CA ASN A 220 -2.06 -10.44 -0.78
C ASN A 220 -1.44 -9.08 -0.48
N PHE A 221 -1.32 -8.77 0.80
CA PHE A 221 -0.60 -7.61 1.31
C PHE A 221 0.07 -7.98 2.62
N ASP A 222 1.07 -7.20 3.03
CA ASP A 222 1.75 -7.42 4.30
C ASP A 222 0.81 -7.07 5.47
N ILE A 223 0.33 -8.09 6.18
CA ILE A 223 -0.62 -7.91 7.28
C ILE A 223 -0.01 -7.16 8.48
N ALA A 224 1.33 -7.07 8.55
CA ALA A 224 2.01 -6.25 9.56
C ALA A 224 1.62 -4.77 9.45
N LEU A 225 1.13 -4.31 8.29
CA LEU A 225 0.56 -2.97 8.10
C LEU A 225 -0.59 -2.66 9.07
N LEU A 226 -1.25 -3.67 9.63
CA LEU A 226 -2.38 -3.54 10.55
C LEU A 226 -2.07 -4.01 11.98
N ASP A 227 -0.80 -4.14 12.39
CA ASP A 227 -0.45 -4.58 13.74
C ASP A 227 -0.98 -3.60 14.81
N LYS A 228 -2.13 -3.94 15.41
CA LYS A 228 -2.87 -3.14 16.41
C LYS A 228 -3.39 -1.80 15.91
N GLU A 229 -3.37 -1.58 14.60
CA GLU A 229 -3.82 -0.36 13.95
C GLU A 229 -5.02 -0.66 13.05
N ASP A 230 -5.88 0.34 12.83
CA ASP A 230 -7.08 0.18 12.00
C ASP A 230 -6.83 0.50 10.53
N PHE A 231 -5.75 1.21 10.24
CA PHE A 231 -5.35 1.68 8.92
C PHE A 231 -3.89 1.35 8.66
N GLY A 232 -3.62 0.88 7.45
CA GLY A 232 -2.27 0.69 6.93
C GLY A 232 -2.17 1.26 5.53
N PHE A 233 -1.02 1.81 5.20
CA PHE A 233 -0.70 2.31 3.89
C PHE A 233 0.73 1.93 3.52
N LEU A 234 0.94 1.56 2.26
CA LEU A 234 2.26 1.26 1.71
C LEU A 234 2.38 1.84 0.30
N LEU A 235 3.55 2.40 -0.01
CA LEU A 235 3.97 2.80 -1.35
C LEU A 235 5.27 2.09 -1.70
N SER A 236 5.35 1.52 -2.90
CA SER A 236 6.54 0.84 -3.38
C SER A 236 7.75 1.78 -3.45
N ALA A 237 8.94 1.25 -3.14
CA ALA A 237 10.19 1.99 -3.31
C ALA A 237 10.35 2.51 -4.73
N HIS A 238 9.98 1.72 -5.75
CA HIS A 238 10.03 2.17 -7.14
C HIS A 238 9.25 3.46 -7.36
N GLN A 239 8.03 3.52 -6.85
CA GLN A 239 7.18 4.70 -7.04
C GLN A 239 7.61 5.88 -6.17
N PHE A 240 8.18 5.62 -4.99
CA PHE A 240 8.81 6.64 -4.18
C PHE A 240 10.05 7.24 -4.89
N MET A 241 10.96 6.40 -5.36
CA MET A 241 12.16 6.81 -6.10
C MET A 241 11.79 7.58 -7.37
N LYS A 242 10.78 7.13 -8.11
CA LYS A 242 10.37 7.74 -9.38
C LYS A 242 9.66 9.07 -9.24
N ASN A 243 8.71 9.16 -8.30
CA ASN A 243 7.80 10.30 -8.24
C ASN A 243 8.15 11.29 -7.13
N VAL A 244 9.02 10.91 -6.19
CA VAL A 244 9.48 11.77 -5.10
C VAL A 244 10.97 12.09 -5.23
N ILE A 245 11.84 11.07 -5.31
CA ILE A 245 13.30 11.30 -5.29
C ILE A 245 13.82 11.86 -6.61
N LEU A 246 13.60 11.15 -7.72
CA LEU A 246 14.16 11.48 -9.03
C LEU A 246 13.84 12.90 -9.53
N PRO A 247 12.61 13.44 -9.35
CA PRO A 247 12.30 14.79 -9.78
C PRO A 247 13.07 15.88 -9.03
N ASP A 248 13.48 15.61 -7.79
CA ASP A 248 14.14 16.59 -6.92
C ASP A 248 15.67 16.54 -7.05
N LEU A 249 16.25 15.36 -7.34
CA LEU A 249 17.71 15.15 -7.46
C LEU A 249 18.47 16.21 -8.28
N PRO A 250 18.00 16.66 -9.47
CA PRO A 250 18.76 17.62 -10.26
C PRO A 250 18.95 18.97 -9.58
N ASN A 251 17.93 19.45 -8.86
CA ASN A 251 18.03 20.71 -8.13
C ASN A 251 19.03 20.59 -6.99
N SER A 252 19.02 19.44 -6.32
CA SER A 252 19.77 19.24 -5.09
C SER A 252 21.24 18.89 -5.31
N LEU A 253 21.56 18.20 -6.41
CA LEU A 253 22.94 17.96 -6.84
C LEU A 253 23.57 19.17 -7.55
N GLY A 254 22.74 20.09 -8.05
CA GLY A 254 23.18 21.34 -8.67
C GLY A 254 23.90 21.18 -10.02
N GLY A 255 24.70 22.19 -10.37
CA GLY A 255 25.46 22.21 -11.62
C GLY A 255 24.59 22.20 -12.87
N ASN A 256 24.89 21.29 -13.80
CA ASN A 256 24.09 21.09 -15.03
C ASN A 256 23.32 19.76 -15.03
N CYS A 257 23.05 19.21 -13.84
CA CYS A 257 22.31 17.97 -13.67
C CYS A 257 20.87 18.09 -14.18
N SER A 258 20.33 16.99 -14.70
CA SER A 258 18.96 16.86 -15.18
C SER A 258 18.40 15.46 -14.88
N VAL A 259 17.07 15.31 -14.91
CA VAL A 259 16.41 14.01 -14.69
C VAL A 259 16.89 12.94 -15.68
N ASN A 260 17.29 13.32 -16.90
CA ASN A 260 17.75 12.40 -17.93
C ASN A 260 19.18 11.87 -17.68
N ASP A 261 19.88 12.40 -16.67
CA ASP A 261 21.20 11.93 -16.28
C ASP A 261 21.13 10.70 -15.36
N PHE A 262 19.92 10.29 -14.97
CA PHE A 262 19.65 9.13 -14.13
C PHE A 262 18.86 8.05 -14.90
N LYS A 263 19.03 6.81 -14.46
CA LYS A 263 18.21 5.67 -14.89
C LYS A 263 17.97 4.75 -13.70
N PHE A 264 16.89 3.99 -13.75
CA PHE A 264 16.65 2.94 -12.76
C PHE A 264 17.60 1.77 -12.95
N ASP A 265 18.08 1.22 -11.83
CA ASP A 265 18.74 -0.07 -11.73
C ASP A 265 17.95 -0.94 -10.74
N GLY A 266 16.96 -1.68 -11.26
CA GLY A 266 15.95 -2.35 -10.43
C GLY A 266 14.91 -1.39 -9.84
N ASP A 267 14.29 -1.81 -8.74
CA ASP A 267 13.14 -1.10 -8.15
C ASP A 267 13.53 -0.07 -7.09
N THR A 268 14.69 -0.22 -6.46
CA THR A 268 15.10 0.58 -5.29
C THR A 268 16.27 1.52 -5.56
N SER A 269 16.83 1.52 -6.78
CA SER A 269 18.08 2.23 -7.08
C SER A 269 18.01 3.05 -8.37
N LEU A 270 18.66 4.21 -8.33
CA LEU A 270 18.95 5.10 -9.45
C LEU A 270 20.46 5.14 -9.68
N THR A 271 20.88 4.97 -10.92
CA THR A 271 22.29 5.01 -11.34
C THR A 271 22.52 6.06 -12.43
N LEU A 272 23.79 6.39 -12.66
CA LEU A 272 24.17 7.33 -13.70
C LEU A 272 23.84 6.80 -15.11
N ALA A 273 23.08 7.59 -15.87
CA ALA A 273 22.84 7.37 -17.29
C ALA A 273 23.79 8.20 -18.16
N ASN A 274 24.03 9.46 -17.78
CA ASN A 274 24.90 10.38 -18.50
C ASN A 274 25.76 11.18 -17.50
N ASN A 275 27.02 11.43 -17.87
CA ASN A 275 27.91 12.22 -17.02
C ASN A 275 27.50 13.69 -17.05
N PHE A 276 27.40 14.31 -15.88
CA PHE A 276 27.15 15.73 -15.71
C PHE A 276 28.22 16.38 -14.81
N ASN A 277 28.18 17.69 -14.72
CA ASN A 277 29.07 18.51 -13.90
C ASN A 277 28.32 18.96 -12.64
N LEU A 278 28.97 18.84 -11.49
CA LEU A 278 28.54 19.50 -10.26
C LEU A 278 28.88 20.99 -10.30
N ASP A 279 28.40 21.73 -9.30
CA ASP A 279 28.80 23.11 -9.09
C ASP A 279 30.32 23.27 -8.93
N SER A 280 30.83 24.41 -9.37
CA SER A 280 32.27 24.64 -9.39
C SER A 280 32.80 25.02 -8.01
N VAL A 281 33.77 24.26 -7.52
CA VAL A 281 34.47 24.53 -6.26
C VAL A 281 35.64 25.48 -6.49
N LYS A 282 35.83 26.45 -5.59
CA LYS A 282 36.90 27.46 -5.70
C LYS A 282 38.07 27.09 -4.80
N VAL A 283 39.26 26.93 -5.39
CA VAL A 283 40.51 26.67 -4.67
C VAL A 283 41.52 27.77 -5.01
N GLY A 284 41.79 28.62 -4.02
CA GLY A 284 42.57 29.85 -4.25
C GLY A 284 41.87 30.79 -5.24
N ALA A 285 42.48 31.00 -6.41
CA ALA A 285 41.94 31.87 -7.47
C ALA A 285 41.33 31.09 -8.66
N ILE A 286 41.32 29.76 -8.61
CA ILE A 286 40.88 28.90 -9.72
C ILE A 286 39.58 28.20 -9.33
N HIS A 287 38.67 28.09 -10.30
CA HIS A 287 37.45 27.31 -10.18
C HIS A 287 37.64 25.96 -10.86
N TYR A 288 37.26 24.90 -10.16
CA TYR A 288 37.31 23.54 -10.64
C TYR A 288 35.90 22.99 -10.69
N THR A 289 35.55 22.32 -11.79
CA THR A 289 34.20 21.79 -12.02
C THR A 289 34.27 20.27 -11.98
N PRO A 290 33.83 19.62 -10.89
CA PRO A 290 33.84 18.16 -10.81
C PRO A 290 32.85 17.55 -11.79
N LYS A 291 33.29 16.53 -12.54
CA LYS A 291 32.45 15.78 -13.47
C LYS A 291 32.12 14.41 -12.89
N VAL A 292 30.83 14.16 -12.64
CA VAL A 292 30.34 12.87 -12.16
C VAL A 292 30.64 11.78 -13.19
N GLN A 293 31.27 10.69 -12.74
CA GLN A 293 31.62 9.52 -13.55
C GLN A 293 30.80 8.30 -13.15
N ASP A 294 30.40 8.22 -11.89
CA ASP A 294 29.54 7.16 -11.36
C ASP A 294 28.66 7.74 -10.26
N LEU A 295 27.45 7.20 -10.13
CA LEU A 295 26.48 7.64 -9.15
C LEU A 295 25.50 6.52 -8.86
N THR A 296 25.17 6.35 -7.58
CA THR A 296 24.10 5.45 -7.12
C THR A 296 23.33 6.11 -5.99
N PHE A 297 22.00 6.15 -6.10
CA PHE A 297 21.07 6.51 -5.04
C PHE A 297 20.15 5.32 -4.83
N ALA A 298 20.22 4.68 -3.67
CA ALA A 298 19.49 3.45 -3.41
C ALA A 298 18.84 3.46 -2.04
N ILE A 299 17.62 2.92 -1.96
CA ILE A 299 17.00 2.55 -0.69
C ILE A 299 17.63 1.23 -0.23
N GLU A 300 18.20 1.23 0.96
CA GLU A 300 18.72 0.05 1.65
C GLU A 300 18.01 -0.07 3.00
N ASP A 301 16.99 -0.94 3.08
CA ASP A 301 16.17 -1.16 4.28
C ASP A 301 15.51 0.13 4.81
N THR A 302 16.13 0.76 5.81
CA THR A 302 15.61 1.96 6.49
C THR A 302 16.39 3.23 6.15
N SER A 303 17.33 3.18 5.20
CA SER A 303 18.18 4.31 4.84
C SER A 303 18.25 4.55 3.34
N MET A 304 18.67 5.77 2.98
CA MET A 304 19.06 6.14 1.63
C MET A 304 20.58 6.10 1.53
N ARG A 305 21.11 5.20 0.71
CA ARG A 305 22.53 5.14 0.40
C ARG A 305 22.83 5.92 -0.87
N CYS A 306 23.80 6.83 -0.75
CA CYS A 306 24.26 7.68 -1.83
C CYS A 306 25.74 7.38 -2.11
N TYR A 307 26.09 7.17 -3.37
CA TYR A 307 27.46 7.05 -3.85
C TYR A 307 27.66 7.98 -5.02
N ILE A 308 28.72 8.78 -5.01
CA ILE A 308 29.10 9.66 -6.12
C ILE A 308 30.60 9.54 -6.34
N ASP A 309 31.02 9.22 -7.56
CA ASP A 309 32.40 9.33 -8.03
C ASP A 309 32.52 10.46 -9.05
N THR A 310 33.57 11.27 -8.90
CA THR A 310 33.84 12.40 -9.79
C THR A 310 35.27 12.34 -10.31
N LYS A 311 35.45 12.96 -11.48
CA LYS A 311 36.76 13.28 -12.04
C LYS A 311 36.86 14.78 -12.26
N THR A 312 37.97 15.38 -11.82
CA THR A 312 38.25 16.81 -12.00
C THR A 312 39.64 17.01 -12.57
N ASP A 313 39.73 17.63 -13.74
CA ASP A 313 41.02 17.96 -14.37
C ASP A 313 41.69 19.14 -13.65
N ILE A 314 43.01 19.11 -13.51
CA ILE A 314 43.77 20.17 -12.85
C ILE A 314 44.10 21.28 -13.85
N THR A 315 43.41 22.42 -13.75
CA THR A 315 43.65 23.59 -14.61
C THR A 315 45.14 23.97 -14.66
N GLY A 316 45.66 24.14 -15.87
CA GLY A 316 47.04 24.53 -16.12
C GLY A 316 48.03 23.36 -16.22
N LEU A 317 47.59 22.12 -15.95
CA LEU A 317 48.38 20.91 -16.11
C LEU A 317 47.73 19.99 -17.13
N THR A 318 48.51 19.50 -18.09
CA THR A 318 47.96 18.64 -19.15
C THR A 318 48.01 17.18 -18.68
N HIS A 319 46.90 16.46 -18.81
CA HIS A 319 46.75 15.07 -18.34
C HIS A 319 46.76 14.88 -16.81
N ALA A 320 46.76 15.94 -16.01
CA ALA A 320 46.65 15.81 -14.56
C ALA A 320 45.19 15.92 -14.10
N TYR A 321 44.75 15.00 -13.24
CA TYR A 321 43.39 14.97 -12.71
C TYR A 321 43.34 14.37 -11.30
N VAL A 322 42.25 14.64 -10.60
CA VAL A 322 41.89 13.97 -9.35
C VAL A 322 40.56 13.26 -9.52
N THR A 323 40.44 12.08 -8.93
CA THR A 323 39.16 11.39 -8.78
C THR A 323 38.82 11.33 -7.30
N ASN A 324 37.55 11.59 -6.97
CA ASN A 324 37.07 11.55 -5.60
C ASN A 324 35.76 10.79 -5.59
N SER A 325 35.61 9.91 -4.60
CA SER A 325 34.35 9.24 -4.34
C SER A 325 33.89 9.49 -2.90
N VAL A 326 32.58 9.60 -2.75
CA VAL A 326 31.91 9.76 -1.46
C VAL A 326 30.79 8.74 -1.39
N THR A 327 30.74 7.99 -0.29
CA THR A 327 29.62 7.12 0.07
C THR A 327 29.00 7.64 1.36
N SER A 328 27.68 7.81 1.35
CA SER A 328 26.89 8.25 2.49
C SER A 328 25.75 7.27 2.70
N ASN A 329 25.46 6.95 3.95
CA ASN A 329 24.29 6.19 4.37
C ASN A 329 23.41 7.06 5.28
N ASN A 330 22.30 7.54 4.74
CA ASN A 330 21.42 8.52 5.37
C ASN A 330 20.21 7.81 5.99
N PRO A 331 20.14 7.66 7.33
CA PRO A 331 19.02 6.98 7.98
C PRO A 331 17.71 7.73 7.78
N SER A 332 16.61 7.02 7.57
CA SER A 332 15.30 7.65 7.50
C SER A 332 14.73 7.95 8.90
N SER A 333 13.89 8.98 8.97
CA SER A 333 13.17 9.41 10.17
C SER A 333 11.79 9.91 9.78
N PHE A 334 10.76 9.51 10.52
CA PHE A 334 9.38 9.87 10.24
C PHE A 334 8.78 10.70 11.38
N ASP A 335 8.37 11.93 11.09
CA ASP A 335 7.67 12.78 12.04
C ASP A 335 6.15 12.54 11.93
N ILE A 336 5.56 11.95 12.97
CA ILE A 336 4.13 11.61 13.01
C ILE A 336 3.22 12.85 12.93
N LYS A 337 3.64 14.00 13.47
CA LYS A 337 2.82 15.22 13.52
C LYS A 337 2.74 15.88 12.16
N THR A 338 3.87 15.98 11.47
CA THR A 338 3.94 16.59 10.13
C THR A 338 3.68 15.57 9.03
N ARG A 339 3.79 14.27 9.35
CA ARG A 339 3.73 13.12 8.44
C ARG A 339 4.80 13.18 7.36
N LEU A 340 5.96 13.71 7.72
CA LEU A 340 7.12 13.87 6.84
C LEU A 340 8.07 12.68 7.03
N LEU A 341 8.36 11.97 5.95
CA LEU A 341 9.51 11.09 5.86
C LEU A 341 10.72 11.95 5.48
N SER A 342 11.77 11.87 6.30
CA SER A 342 13.01 12.62 6.14
C SER A 342 14.21 11.68 6.18
N PHE A 343 15.34 12.14 5.69
CA PHE A 343 16.61 11.44 5.74
C PHE A 343 17.62 12.30 6.52
N GLU A 344 18.24 11.69 7.52
CA GLU A 344 19.21 12.33 8.39
C GLU A 344 20.60 12.33 7.74
N LYS A 345 21.44 13.28 8.15
CA LYS A 345 22.84 13.34 7.72
C LYS A 345 23.60 12.10 8.19
N ASP A 346 24.41 11.52 7.32
CA ASP A 346 25.29 10.41 7.68
C ASP A 346 26.40 10.90 8.63
N PRO A 347 26.49 10.35 9.87
CA PRO A 347 27.57 10.70 10.80
C PRO A 347 28.93 10.14 10.39
N ASN A 348 28.99 9.15 9.50
CA ASN A 348 30.19 8.39 9.15
C ASN A 348 30.41 8.28 7.63
N MET A 349 30.28 9.40 6.93
CA MET A 349 30.51 9.45 5.48
C MET A 349 31.90 8.92 5.10
N GLU A 350 31.95 8.00 4.14
CA GLU A 350 33.19 7.42 3.63
C GLU A 350 33.67 8.19 2.40
N THR A 351 34.94 8.58 2.40
CA THR A 351 35.54 9.34 1.30
C THR A 351 36.81 8.68 0.80
N ALA A 352 36.99 8.59 -0.52
CA ALA A 352 38.24 8.17 -1.13
C ALA A 352 38.69 9.18 -2.19
N SER A 353 40.00 9.34 -2.35
CA SER A 353 40.58 10.26 -3.34
C SER A 353 41.82 9.66 -3.97
N HIS A 354 41.93 9.77 -5.28
CA HIS A 354 43.12 9.40 -6.03
C HIS A 354 43.55 10.56 -6.92
N LYS A 355 44.86 10.74 -7.05
CA LYS A 355 45.45 11.74 -7.94
C LYS A 355 46.27 11.07 -9.03
N HIS A 356 46.16 11.62 -10.23
CA HIS A 356 47.04 11.31 -11.33
C HIS A 356 47.78 12.58 -11.73
N ILE A 357 49.07 12.64 -11.42
CA ILE A 357 49.97 13.72 -11.82
C ILE A 357 51.13 13.05 -12.56
N PRO A 358 51.42 13.43 -13.81
CA PRO A 358 52.62 12.95 -14.48
C PRO A 358 53.87 13.26 -13.65
N TRP A 359 54.81 12.32 -13.56
CA TRP A 359 56.01 12.42 -12.72
C TRP A 359 56.86 13.69 -12.95
N TRP A 360 56.75 14.29 -14.13
CA TRP A 360 57.46 15.52 -14.51
C TRP A 360 56.78 16.82 -14.01
N GLU A 361 55.59 16.72 -13.37
CA GLU A 361 54.84 17.85 -12.79
C GLU A 361 54.68 17.74 -11.25
N GLU A 362 55.39 16.83 -10.57
CA GLU A 362 55.23 16.53 -9.13
C GLU A 362 55.48 17.71 -8.17
N ALA A 363 56.12 18.81 -8.63
CA ALA A 363 56.36 20.01 -7.85
C ALA A 363 55.07 20.73 -7.38
N VAL A 364 53.90 20.37 -7.93
CA VAL A 364 52.59 21.00 -7.67
C VAL A 364 51.84 20.35 -6.47
N GLY A 365 52.47 19.41 -5.75
CA GLY A 365 51.84 18.56 -4.74
C GLY A 365 50.98 19.25 -3.67
N ALA A 366 51.32 20.47 -3.23
CA ALA A 366 50.54 21.21 -2.23
C ALA A 366 49.18 21.71 -2.76
N LEU A 367 49.10 22.09 -4.04
CA LEU A 367 47.84 22.52 -4.66
C LEU A 367 46.87 21.34 -4.80
N THR A 368 47.38 20.12 -4.98
CA THR A 368 46.52 18.93 -5.15
C THR A 368 45.82 18.47 -3.88
N LEU A 369 46.43 18.68 -2.70
CA LEU A 369 45.79 18.36 -1.41
C LEU A 369 44.61 19.30 -1.13
N GLY A 370 44.80 20.61 -1.32
CA GLY A 370 43.73 21.59 -1.16
C GLY A 370 42.59 21.38 -2.17
N LEU A 371 42.92 20.96 -3.39
CA LEU A 371 41.94 20.62 -4.41
C LEU A 371 41.12 19.37 -4.07
N MET A 372 41.75 18.28 -3.66
CA MET A 372 41.04 17.05 -3.27
C MET A 372 40.08 17.32 -2.10
N ASN A 373 40.54 18.00 -1.05
CA ASN A 373 39.68 18.33 0.09
C ASN A 373 38.49 19.19 -0.34
N ALA A 374 38.70 20.23 -1.15
CA ALA A 374 37.60 21.10 -1.61
C ALA A 374 36.60 20.37 -2.51
N ILE A 375 37.05 19.41 -3.34
CA ILE A 375 36.14 18.60 -4.15
C ILE A 375 35.39 17.59 -3.27
N ILE A 376 36.06 16.94 -2.31
CA ILE A 376 35.39 16.03 -1.35
C ILE A 376 34.35 16.80 -0.55
N GLU A 377 34.68 17.98 -0.04
CA GLU A 377 33.74 18.88 0.64
C GLU A 377 32.57 19.26 -0.27
N GLY A 378 32.83 19.62 -1.53
CA GLY A 378 31.77 19.97 -2.49
C GLY A 378 30.87 18.79 -2.87
N ILE A 379 31.41 17.56 -2.97
CA ILE A 379 30.60 16.34 -3.18
C ILE A 379 29.78 16.04 -1.93
N GLY A 380 30.40 16.15 -0.74
CA GLY A 380 29.72 15.99 0.54
C GLY A 380 28.57 16.97 0.68
N GLU A 381 28.78 18.24 0.36
CA GLU A 381 27.75 19.27 0.33
C GLU A 381 26.66 18.96 -0.71
N ALA A 382 27.01 18.48 -1.91
CA ALA A 382 26.01 18.08 -2.91
C ALA A 382 25.15 16.89 -2.44
N ILE A 383 25.73 15.92 -1.72
CA ILE A 383 24.99 14.81 -1.11
C ILE A 383 24.13 15.31 0.06
N GLU A 384 24.67 16.17 0.91
CA GLU A 384 23.94 16.76 2.03
C GLU A 384 22.76 17.60 1.55
N ASN A 385 22.95 18.43 0.53
CA ASN A 385 21.89 19.18 -0.13
C ASN A 385 20.88 18.23 -0.79
N ALA A 386 21.33 17.15 -1.45
CA ALA A 386 20.44 16.10 -1.97
C ALA A 386 19.55 15.49 -0.88
N VAL A 387 20.09 15.25 0.30
CA VAL A 387 19.34 14.68 1.43
C VAL A 387 18.47 15.72 2.12
N GLU A 388 18.94 16.95 2.29
CA GLU A 388 18.21 18.05 2.93
C GLU A 388 17.06 18.57 2.07
N ASP A 389 17.29 18.76 0.77
CA ASP A 389 16.24 19.18 -0.17
C ASP A 389 15.13 18.13 -0.29
N LEU A 390 15.43 16.84 -0.12
CA LEU A 390 14.39 15.80 -0.02
C LEU A 390 13.49 16.00 1.21
N ASN A 391 14.02 16.57 2.29
CA ASN A 391 13.25 16.92 3.47
C ASN A 391 12.41 18.19 3.25
N GLU A 392 12.92 19.14 2.47
CA GLU A 392 12.22 20.38 2.12
C GLU A 392 11.28 20.26 0.92
N SER A 393 11.44 19.18 0.16
CA SER A 393 10.65 18.83 -1.01
C SER A 393 9.17 18.91 -0.69
N LYS A 394 8.46 19.73 -1.48
CA LYS A 394 7.00 19.78 -1.47
C LYS A 394 6.38 18.43 -1.84
N THR A 395 7.14 17.55 -2.47
CA THR A 395 6.68 16.22 -2.90
C THR A 395 6.74 15.23 -1.74
N ALA A 396 7.82 15.24 -0.94
CA ALA A 396 7.95 14.43 0.27
C ALA A 396 7.03 14.90 1.43
N THR A 397 6.89 16.22 1.62
CA THR A 397 6.02 16.83 2.66
C THR A 397 4.52 16.66 2.40
N ASN A 398 4.07 16.53 1.16
CA ASN A 398 2.66 16.30 0.85
C ASN A 398 2.26 14.82 0.95
N PHE A 399 3.22 13.90 0.94
CA PHE A 399 2.91 12.47 0.87
C PHE A 399 2.09 11.97 2.06
N GLY A 400 2.47 12.34 3.29
CA GLY A 400 1.72 11.98 4.50
C GLY A 400 0.33 12.63 4.61
N GLN A 401 0.08 13.71 3.87
CA GLN A 401 -1.24 14.34 3.80
C GLN A 401 -2.13 13.73 2.71
N VAL A 402 -1.52 13.24 1.63
CA VAL A 402 -2.21 12.79 0.41
C VAL A 402 -2.53 11.31 0.43
N ALA A 403 -1.60 10.48 0.90
CA ALA A 403 -1.75 9.03 0.87
C ALA A 403 -3.07 8.56 1.52
N PRO A 404 -3.46 8.96 2.74
CA PRO A 404 -4.71 8.47 3.35
C PRO A 404 -6.00 8.93 2.64
N GLY A 405 -5.91 9.84 1.67
CA GLY A 405 -7.07 10.49 1.05
C GLY A 405 -7.65 9.78 -0.17
N LEU A 406 -6.94 8.81 -0.78
CA LEU A 406 -7.41 8.16 -2.01
C LEU A 406 -8.48 7.09 -1.75
N VAL A 407 -8.32 6.33 -0.66
CA VAL A 407 -9.26 5.28 -0.26
C VAL A 407 -9.93 5.69 1.04
N SER A 408 -11.25 5.73 1.05
CA SER A 408 -12.04 5.95 2.26
C SER A 408 -12.82 4.70 2.63
N TRP A 409 -12.62 4.21 3.83
CA TRP A 409 -13.36 3.07 4.38
C TRP A 409 -14.74 3.49 4.87
N SER A 410 -15.66 2.53 5.00
CA SER A 410 -17.00 2.80 5.55
C SER A 410 -16.92 3.55 6.88
N GLY A 411 -17.76 4.59 7.05
CA GLY A 411 -17.77 5.40 8.27
C GLY A 411 -16.52 6.27 8.53
N GLN A 412 -15.47 6.19 7.71
CA GLN A 412 -14.23 6.94 7.90
C GLN A 412 -14.50 8.44 7.82
N LYS A 413 -14.09 9.17 8.86
CA LYS A 413 -14.08 10.64 8.85
C LYS A 413 -12.68 11.20 8.69
N ASN A 414 -11.72 10.66 9.45
CA ASN A 414 -10.33 11.02 9.36
C ASN A 414 -9.44 9.82 9.75
N ILE A 415 -8.14 9.97 9.51
CA ILE A 415 -7.12 9.00 9.91
C ILE A 415 -6.08 9.73 10.76
N THR A 416 -5.84 9.20 11.96
CA THR A 416 -4.72 9.59 12.82
C THR A 416 -3.58 8.63 12.57
N VAL A 417 -2.52 9.11 11.93
CA VAL A 417 -1.28 8.34 11.74
C VAL A 417 -0.57 8.23 13.08
N ASN A 418 -0.17 7.02 13.47
CA ASN A 418 0.54 6.72 14.71
C ASN A 418 1.97 6.25 14.45
N ALA A 419 2.24 5.68 13.28
CA ALA A 419 3.55 5.20 12.86
C ALA A 419 3.72 5.36 11.36
N GLY A 420 4.97 5.40 10.92
CA GLY A 420 5.35 5.44 9.51
C GLY A 420 6.86 5.44 9.37
N GLY A 421 7.34 5.25 8.15
CA GLY A 421 8.77 5.15 7.90
C GLY A 421 9.10 4.53 6.55
N LEU A 422 10.34 4.09 6.44
CA LEU A 422 10.88 3.34 5.31
C LEU A 422 11.36 1.99 5.82
N GLU A 423 10.88 0.90 5.22
CA GLU A 423 11.35 -0.49 5.44
C GLU A 423 11.28 -1.22 4.11
N ASP A 424 12.26 -0.99 3.24
CA ASP A 424 12.28 -1.27 1.80
C ASP A 424 11.22 -0.52 0.98
N ASN A 425 10.07 -0.23 1.58
CA ASN A 425 8.95 0.52 1.03
C ASN A 425 8.52 1.59 2.03
N VAL A 426 7.87 2.66 1.55
CA VAL A 426 7.34 3.69 2.44
C VAL A 426 6.03 3.21 3.03
N PHE A 427 5.86 3.32 4.34
CA PHE A 427 4.64 2.88 5.01
C PHE A 427 4.11 3.90 6.02
N MET A 428 2.81 3.79 6.31
CA MET A 428 2.13 4.51 7.40
C MET A 428 1.08 3.61 8.04
N GLN A 429 0.88 3.75 9.34
CA GLN A 429 -0.11 3.03 10.12
C GLN A 429 -0.84 3.97 11.06
N GLY A 430 -2.07 3.64 11.43
CA GLY A 430 -2.82 4.46 12.37
C GLY A 430 -4.24 4.01 12.64
N VAL A 431 -4.98 4.87 13.31
CA VAL A 431 -6.37 4.62 13.70
C VAL A 431 -7.33 5.39 12.79
N VAL A 432 -8.43 4.75 12.41
CA VAL A 432 -9.53 5.37 11.67
C VAL A 432 -10.54 5.89 12.68
N ASN A 433 -10.82 7.20 12.66
CA ASN A 433 -11.79 7.79 13.58
C ASN A 433 -13.17 8.01 12.94
N ASN A 434 -14.19 7.75 13.75
CA ASN A 434 -15.61 7.82 13.38
C ASN A 434 -16.35 8.99 14.04
N LYS A 435 -15.67 9.78 14.87
CA LYS A 435 -16.20 10.93 15.61
C LYS A 435 -15.40 12.17 15.25
N GLU A 436 -16.09 13.31 15.12
CA GLU A 436 -15.46 14.63 14.95
C GLU A 436 -14.59 15.03 16.16
#